data_AF-A0A0S3RCW7-F1
#
_entry.id   AF-A0A0S3RCW7-F1
#
_cell.length_a   1.000
_cell.length_b   1.000
_cell.length_c   1.000
_cell.angle_alpha   90.00
_cell.angle_beta   90.00
_cell.angle_gamma   90.00
#
_symmetry.space_group_name_H-M   'P 1'
#
loop_
_entity.id
_entity.type
_entity.pdbx_description
1 polymer ?
#
loop_
_entity_poly.entity_id
_entity_poly.type
_entity_poly.pdbx_seq_one_letter_code
_entity_poly.pdbx_strand_id
1 'polypeptide(L)'
;MASHSDAISQLDKKLEQILLSQANFSNTLHDIDARTSLLESKISSSPSHSPSLPPRPLKFDLPSFNGEDALGWIFKITQFFDYHQTPPDQRTQIASFYLE
;
A
#
# COMPACT_ATOMS: atom_id res chain seq x y z
N MET A 1 30.79 -17.22 52.16
CA MET A 1 31.60 -17.09 50.92
C MET A 1 30.92 -17.72 49.69
N ALA A 2 30.21 -18.84 49.79
CA ALA A 2 29.57 -19.50 48.63
C ALA A 2 28.56 -18.61 47.84
N SER A 3 27.71 -17.85 48.52
CA SER A 3 26.64 -17.06 47.90
C SER A 3 27.08 -15.96 46.92
N HIS A 4 28.33 -15.49 47.02
CA HIS A 4 28.86 -14.45 46.13
C HIS A 4 29.31 -15.04 44.79
N SER A 5 29.78 -16.29 44.80
CA SER A 5 30.16 -17.01 43.59
C SER A 5 28.95 -17.29 42.70
N ASP A 6 27.81 -17.63 43.31
CA ASP A 6 26.56 -17.90 42.58
C ASP A 6 26.03 -16.67 41.85
N ALA A 7 26.12 -15.49 42.49
CA ALA A 7 25.70 -14.22 41.89
C ALA A 7 26.56 -13.86 40.67
N ILE A 8 27.87 -14.11 40.73
CA ILE A 8 28.79 -13.87 39.61
C ILE A 8 28.48 -14.84 38.46
N SER A 9 28.28 -16.13 38.74
CA SER A 9 27.89 -17.09 37.70
C SER A 9 26.52 -16.78 37.07
N GLN A 10 25.60 -16.18 37.83
CA GLN A 10 24.32 -15.74 37.29
C GLN A 10 24.44 -14.51 36.38
N LEU A 11 25.37 -13.59 36.70
CA LEU A 11 25.69 -12.44 35.85
C LEU A 11 26.29 -12.87 34.52
N ASP A 12 27.25 -13.81 34.52
CA ASP A 12 27.82 -14.34 33.28
C ASP A 12 26.74 -14.96 32.38
N LYS A 13 25.86 -15.79 32.95
CA LYS A 13 24.74 -16.38 32.20
C LYS A 13 23.81 -15.31 31.60
N LYS A 14 23.53 -14.23 32.33
CA LYS A 14 22.71 -13.12 31.82
C LYS A 14 23.43 -12.34 30.72
N LEU A 15 24.74 -12.17 30.83
CA LEU A 15 25.54 -11.48 29.82
C LEU A 15 25.59 -12.30 28.51
N GLU A 16 25.77 -13.62 28.61
CA GLU A 16 25.65 -14.54 27.48
C GLU A 16 24.25 -14.46 26.86
N GLN A 17 23.20 -14.51 27.68
CA GLN A 17 21.82 -14.39 27.21
C GLN A 17 21.59 -13.07 26.45
N ILE A 18 22.13 -11.96 26.97
CA ILE A 18 22.05 -10.65 26.34
C ILE A 18 22.79 -10.65 24.99
N LEU A 19 23.99 -11.21 24.94
CA LEU A 19 24.78 -11.25 23.71
C LEU A 19 24.10 -12.08 22.62
N LEU A 20 23.53 -13.24 23.00
CA LEU A 20 22.71 -14.06 22.10
C LEU A 20 21.46 -13.31 21.62
N SER A 21 20.76 -12.63 22.55
CA SER A 21 19.57 -11.86 22.19
C SER A 21 19.89 -10.73 21.20
N GLN A 22 21.05 -10.08 21.36
CA GLN A 22 21.52 -9.03 20.47
C GLN A 22 21.84 -9.57 19.07
N ALA A 23 22.50 -10.73 18.99
CA ALA A 23 22.78 -11.39 17.72
C ALA A 23 21.48 -11.78 16.98
N ASN A 24 20.50 -12.36 17.69
CA ASN A 24 19.21 -12.72 17.10
C ASN A 24 18.44 -11.49 16.60
N PHE A 25 18.46 -10.40 17.37
CA PHE A 25 17.84 -9.15 16.96
C PHE A 25 18.50 -8.58 15.71
N SER A 26 19.83 -8.56 15.65
CA SER A 26 20.59 -8.09 14.47
C SER A 26 20.24 -8.89 13.21
N ASN A 27 20.15 -10.22 13.31
CA ASN A 27 19.73 -11.06 12.18
C ASN A 27 18.30 -10.74 11.72
N THR A 28 17.39 -10.50 12.68
CA THR A 28 16.00 -10.12 12.38
C THR A 28 15.93 -8.80 11.63
N LEU A 29 16.74 -7.80 12.02
CA LEU A 29 16.78 -6.51 11.32
C LEU A 29 17.31 -6.64 9.90
N HIS A 30 18.33 -7.45 9.66
CA HIS A 30 18.85 -7.68 8.31
C HIS A 30 17.82 -8.37 7.39
N ASP A 31 17.06 -9.34 7.91
CA ASP A 31 15.98 -9.99 7.13
C ASP A 31 14.85 -9.01 6.79
N ILE A 32 14.46 -8.16 7.75
CA ILE A 32 13.46 -7.11 7.51
C ILE A 32 13.97 -6.13 6.45
N ASP A 33 15.20 -5.63 6.58
CA ASP A 33 15.81 -4.67 5.66
C ASP A 33 15.84 -5.23 4.21
N ALA A 34 16.28 -6.47 4.06
CA ALA A 34 16.29 -7.16 2.77
C ALA A 34 14.89 -7.26 2.15
N ARG A 35 13.87 -7.61 2.95
CA ARG A 35 12.48 -7.68 2.47
C ARG A 35 11.92 -6.31 2.12
N THR A 36 12.21 -5.28 2.90
CA THR A 36 11.78 -3.91 2.62
C THR A 36 12.43 -3.36 1.34
N SER A 37 13.70 -3.67 1.11
CA SER A 37 14.42 -3.29 -0.12
C SER A 37 13.81 -3.97 -1.38
N LEU A 38 13.40 -5.23 -1.27
CA LEU A 38 12.69 -5.92 -2.35
C LEU A 38 11.31 -5.32 -2.65
N LEU A 39 10.60 -4.83 -1.63
CA LEU A 39 9.32 -4.15 -1.81
C LEU A 39 9.51 -2.77 -2.45
N GLU A 40 10.50 -2.00 -2.01
CA GLU A 40 10.83 -0.67 -2.56
C GLU A 40 11.27 -0.76 -4.03
N SER A 41 12.10 -1.75 -4.38
CA SER A 41 12.52 -1.97 -5.77
C SER A 41 11.36 -2.35 -6.70
N LYS A 42 10.32 -3.03 -6.19
CA LYS A 42 9.10 -3.35 -6.97
C LYS A 42 8.20 -2.12 -7.21
N ILE A 43 8.24 -1.14 -6.30
CA ILE A 43 7.47 0.12 -6.44
C ILE A 43 8.23 1.11 -7.34
N SER A 44 9.57 1.09 -7.29
CA SER A 44 10.43 1.91 -8.14
C SER A 44 10.71 1.31 -9.52
N SER A 45 10.44 0.01 -9.73
CA SER A 45 10.35 -0.58 -11.06
C SER A 45 9.04 -0.15 -11.71
N SER A 46 9.02 1.11 -12.15
CA SER A 46 8.26 1.52 -13.33
C SER A 46 8.45 0.44 -14.39
N PRO A 47 7.39 -0.14 -14.97
CA PRO A 47 7.57 -1.11 -16.04
C PRO A 47 8.38 -0.43 -17.14
N SER A 48 9.55 -1.00 -17.42
CA SER A 48 10.37 -0.66 -18.57
C SER A 48 9.46 -0.62 -19.80
N HIS A 49 9.28 0.58 -20.37
CA HIS A 49 9.07 0.86 -21.77
C HIS A 49 8.42 -0.28 -22.59
N SER A 50 7.16 -0.60 -22.31
CA SER A 50 6.24 -0.72 -23.44
C SER A 50 6.23 0.66 -24.10
N PRO A 51 6.23 0.79 -25.46
CA PRO A 51 6.10 2.09 -26.08
C PRO A 51 4.94 2.79 -25.40
N SER A 52 5.24 3.94 -24.80
CA SER A 52 4.25 4.81 -24.18
C SER A 52 3.30 5.22 -25.29
N LEU A 53 2.31 4.36 -25.54
CA LEU A 53 1.05 4.83 -26.04
C LEU A 53 0.71 5.97 -25.08
N PRO A 54 0.57 7.22 -25.55
CA PRO A 54 0.02 8.27 -24.70
C PRO A 54 -1.20 7.65 -24.03
N PRO A 55 -1.42 7.84 -22.71
CA PRO A 55 -2.57 7.25 -22.02
C PRO A 55 -3.75 7.52 -22.93
N ARG A 56 -4.26 6.46 -23.57
CA ARG A 56 -5.29 6.63 -24.58
C ARG A 56 -6.35 7.41 -23.82
N PRO A 57 -6.73 8.62 -24.27
CA PRO A 57 -7.77 9.35 -23.59
C PRO A 57 -8.91 8.36 -23.51
N LEU A 58 -9.18 7.86 -22.30
CA LEU A 58 -10.34 7.07 -22.02
C LEU A 58 -11.43 8.09 -22.27
N LYS A 59 -11.96 8.10 -23.50
CA LYS A 59 -13.19 8.78 -23.85
C LYS A 59 -14.22 8.02 -23.07
N PHE A 60 -14.34 8.38 -21.80
CA PHE A 60 -15.37 7.88 -20.93
C PHE A 60 -16.62 8.58 -21.43
N ASP A 61 -17.21 8.04 -22.49
CA ASP A 61 -18.57 8.41 -22.88
C ASP A 61 -19.44 7.97 -21.71
N LEU A 62 -19.77 8.94 -20.86
CA LEU A 62 -20.58 8.71 -19.70
C LEU A 62 -21.98 8.32 -20.20
N PRO A 63 -22.45 7.10 -19.93
CA PRO A 63 -23.74 6.66 -20.47
C PRO A 63 -24.86 7.43 -19.77
N SER A 64 -25.90 7.80 -20.52
CA SER A 64 -27.18 8.21 -19.93
C SER A 64 -27.82 7.02 -19.19
N PHE A 65 -28.45 7.31 -18.07
CA PHE A 65 -29.22 6.37 -17.28
C PHE A 65 -30.68 6.38 -17.75
N ASN A 66 -31.11 5.27 -18.32
CA ASN A 66 -32.47 5.06 -18.84
C ASN A 66 -33.37 4.29 -17.85
N GLY A 67 -32.92 4.10 -16.60
CA GLY A 67 -33.63 3.29 -15.59
C GLY A 67 -33.16 1.83 -15.49
N GLU A 68 -32.35 1.33 -16.42
CA GLU A 68 -31.77 -0.01 -16.36
C GLU A 68 -30.40 -0.02 -15.67
N ASP A 69 -30.11 -1.08 -14.91
CA ASP A 69 -28.82 -1.32 -14.24
C ASP A 69 -28.24 -0.10 -13.49
N ALA A 70 -28.98 0.38 -12.48
CA ALA A 70 -28.57 1.51 -11.66
C ALA A 70 -27.19 1.34 -11.01
N LEU A 71 -26.84 0.12 -10.57
CA LEU A 71 -25.55 -0.16 -9.96
C LEU A 71 -24.41 -0.03 -10.97
N GLY A 72 -24.59 -0.57 -12.19
CA GLY A 72 -23.62 -0.42 -13.26
C GLY A 72 -23.43 1.04 -13.67
N TRP A 73 -24.51 1.82 -13.70
CA TRP A 73 -24.43 3.25 -13.96
C TRP A 73 -23.70 4.03 -12.86
N ILE A 74 -24.05 3.81 -11.58
CA ILE A 74 -23.39 4.43 -10.42
C ILE A 74 -21.88 4.12 -10.43
N PHE A 75 -21.51 2.88 -10.73
CA PHE A 75 -20.12 2.49 -10.82
C PHE A 75 -19.39 3.29 -11.91
N LYS A 76 -19.95 3.36 -13.12
CA LYS A 76 -19.36 4.10 -14.25
C LYS A 76 -19.23 5.61 -13.96
N ILE A 77 -20.27 6.25 -13.42
CA ILE A 77 -20.22 7.69 -13.12
C ILE A 77 -19.27 8.02 -11.97
N THR A 78 -19.12 7.11 -10.99
CA THR A 78 -18.13 7.26 -9.92
C THR A 78 -16.71 7.20 -10.48
N GLN A 79 -16.43 6.24 -11.37
CA GLN A 79 -15.13 6.15 -12.06
C GLN A 79 -14.82 7.41 -12.87
N PHE A 80 -15.83 7.98 -13.56
CA PHE A 80 -15.70 9.25 -14.26
C PHE A 80 -15.29 10.39 -13.31
N PHE A 81 -16.00 10.55 -12.20
CA PHE A 81 -15.69 11.62 -11.24
C PHE A 81 -14.33 11.48 -10.59
N ASP A 82 -13.92 10.26 -10.26
CA ASP A 82 -12.63 10.01 -9.62
C ASP A 82 -11.47 10.24 -10.61
N TYR A 83 -11.64 9.83 -11.87
CA TYR A 83 -10.66 10.07 -12.93
C TYR A 83 -10.50 11.56 -13.25
N HIS A 84 -11.61 12.29 -13.39
CA HIS A 84 -11.60 13.73 -13.67
C HIS A 84 -11.38 14.60 -12.43
N GLN A 85 -11.19 13.99 -11.26
CA GLN A 85 -11.09 14.68 -9.97
C GLN A 85 -12.25 15.67 -9.76
N THR A 86 -13.45 15.29 -10.18
CA THR A 86 -14.63 16.15 -10.13
C THR A 86 -14.98 16.48 -8.67
N PRO A 87 -15.06 17.77 -8.31
CA PRO A 87 -15.43 18.20 -6.97
C PRO A 87 -16.82 17.67 -6.57
N PRO A 88 -17.03 17.25 -5.30
CA PRO A 88 -18.30 16.72 -4.83
C PRO A 88 -19.50 17.61 -5.14
N ASP A 89 -19.35 18.93 -5.01
CA ASP A 89 -20.40 19.93 -5.27
C ASP A 89 -20.90 19.92 -6.72
N GLN A 90 -20.05 19.51 -7.67
CA GLN A 90 -20.38 19.44 -9.10
C GLN A 90 -20.90 18.06 -9.52
N ARG A 91 -20.61 17.01 -8.74
CA ARG A 91 -20.99 15.62 -9.09
C ARG A 91 -22.50 15.48 -9.24
N THR A 92 -23.29 16.02 -8.30
CA THR A 92 -24.75 15.95 -8.34
C THR A 92 -25.33 16.67 -9.56
N GLN A 93 -24.80 17.86 -9.87
CA GLN A 93 -25.25 18.64 -11.03
C GLN A 93 -24.93 17.90 -12.34
N ILE A 94 -23.70 17.40 -12.49
CA ILE A 94 -23.28 16.65 -13.68
C ILE A 94 -24.14 15.38 -13.82
N ALA A 95 -24.33 14.61 -12.75
CA ALA A 95 -25.14 13.40 -12.78
C ALA A 95 -26.57 13.66 -13.30
N SER A 96 -27.18 14.78 -12.94
CA SER A 96 -28.55 15.11 -13.36
C SER A 96 -28.72 15.26 -14.88
N PHE A 97 -27.66 15.65 -15.61
CA PHE A 97 -27.72 15.76 -17.08
C PHE A 97 -27.71 14.40 -17.79
N TYR A 98 -27.31 13.34 -17.10
CA TYR A 98 -27.20 11.99 -17.65
C TYR A 98 -28.32 11.08 -17.13
N LEU A 99 -29.38 11.63 -16.55
CA LEU A 99 -30.61 10.88 -16.23
C LEU A 99 -31.63 11.19 -17.33
N GLU A 100 -32.17 10.15 -18.00
CA GLU A 100 -33.28 10.27 -18.98
C GLU A 100 -34.66 10.10 -18.33
#